data_AF-A0A530AJI6-F1
#
_entry.id   AF-A0A530AJI6-F1
#
_cell.length_a   1.000
_cell.length_b   1.000
_cell.length_c   1.000
_cell.angle_alpha   90.00
_cell.angle_beta   90.00
_cell.angle_gamma   90.00
#
_symmetry.space_group_name_H-M   'P 1'
#
loop_
_entity.id
_entity.type
_entity.pdbx_description
1 polymer ?
#
loop_
_entity_poly.entity_id
_entity_poly.type
_entity_poly.pdbx_seq_one_letter_code
_entity_poly.pdbx_strand_id
1 'polypeptide(L)' 'CGSALWLYDPTWPELVHPFASAIDTDLPKPPEKVHLMLKYKANWVEPVVGKKDKVFEVYPEESIADWHKRTGMWVD' A
#
# COMPACT_ATOMS: atom_id res chain seq x y z
N CYS A 1 21.57 -7.96 0.66
CA CYS A 1 20.22 -8.25 1.18
C CYS A 1 19.12 -8.10 0.13
N GLY A 2 19.17 -7.14 -0.81
CA GLY A 2 18.14 -7.01 -1.86
C GLY A 2 16.79 -6.49 -1.35
N SER A 3 16.78 -5.91 -0.15
CA SER A 3 15.58 -5.36 0.48
C SER A 3 15.08 -4.13 -0.25
N ALA A 4 13.77 -4.04 -0.47
CA ALA A 4 13.14 -2.86 -1.01
C ALA A 4 13.07 -1.77 0.07
N LEU A 5 13.69 -0.60 -0.18
CA LEU A 5 13.77 0.49 0.79
C LEU A 5 12.82 1.63 0.43
N TRP A 6 12.87 2.09 -0.81
CA TRP A 6 12.00 3.14 -1.35
C TRP A 6 11.89 3.02 -2.87
N LEU A 7 10.97 3.78 -3.47
CA LEU A 7 10.75 3.85 -4.92
C LEU A 7 10.80 5.30 -5.41
N TYR A 8 11.41 5.49 -6.58
CA TYR A 8 11.35 6.73 -7.37
C TYR A 8 10.33 6.58 -8.50
N ASP A 9 9.52 7.61 -8.74
CA ASP A 9 8.66 7.72 -9.90
C ASP A 9 8.88 9.08 -10.59
N PRO A 10 9.28 9.12 -11.87
CA PRO A 10 9.49 10.38 -12.58
C PRO A 10 8.22 11.21 -12.79
N THR A 11 7.03 10.63 -12.61
CA THR A 11 5.74 11.34 -12.62
C THR A 11 5.57 12.23 -11.38
N TRP A 12 6.19 11.85 -10.25
CA TRP A 12 6.18 12.58 -8.98
C TRP A 12 7.60 12.73 -8.44
N PRO A 13 8.47 13.49 -9.15
CA PRO A 13 9.89 13.56 -8.85
C PRO A 13 10.20 14.18 -7.48
N GLU A 14 9.25 14.90 -6.90
CA GLU A 14 9.34 15.53 -5.57
C GLU A 14 9.04 14.58 -4.40
N LEU A 15 8.48 13.39 -4.67
CA LEU A 15 8.06 12.46 -3.63
C LEU A 15 9.08 11.35 -3.38
N VAL A 16 9.17 10.92 -2.11
CA VAL A 16 9.87 9.70 -1.70
C VAL A 16 8.82 8.69 -1.27
N HIS A 17 8.85 7.49 -1.84
CA HIS A 17 7.88 6.43 -1.55
C HIS A 17 8.56 5.31 -0.75
N PRO A 18 8.68 5.42 0.58
CA PRO A 18 9.31 4.40 1.40
C PRO A 18 8.44 3.15 1.51
N PHE A 19 9.07 1.98 1.62
CA PHE A 19 8.39 0.79 2.10
C PHE A 19 8.26 0.86 3.62
N ALA A 20 7.10 0.47 4.17
CA ALA A 20 6.90 0.46 5.62
C ALA A 20 7.95 -0.38 6.38
N SER A 21 8.51 -1.42 5.74
CA SER A 21 9.59 -2.25 6.29
C SER A 21 10.94 -1.54 6.43
N ALA A 22 11.10 -0.36 5.82
CA ALA A 22 12.30 0.46 5.93
C ALA A 22 12.19 1.54 7.04
N ILE A 23 11.04 1.62 7.72
CA ILE A 23 10.82 2.55 8.83
C ILE A 23 11.18 1.83 10.15
N ASP A 24 12.02 2.46 10.96
CA ASP A 24 12.57 1.92 12.20
C ASP A 24 11.85 2.44 13.47
N THR A 25 10.81 3.25 13.28
CA THR A 25 9.92 3.71 14.33
C THR A 25 8.58 2.96 14.31
N ASP A 26 7.88 2.97 15.43
CA ASP A 26 6.57 2.33 15.53
C ASP A 26 5.55 3.01 14.60
N LEU A 27 4.97 2.21 13.71
CA LEU A 27 3.90 2.65 12.80
C LEU A 27 2.51 2.25 13.35
N PRO A 28 1.48 3.10 13.16
CA PRO A 28 0.12 2.75 13.53
C PRO A 28 -0.38 1.57 12.70
N LYS A 29 -1.22 0.74 13.31
CA LYS A 29 -1.91 -0.33 12.58
C LYS A 29 -2.96 0.29 11.65
N PRO A 30 -2.96 -0.05 10.35
CA PRO A 30 -3.96 0.50 9.43
C PRO A 30 -5.34 -0.09 9.75
N PRO A 31 -6.44 0.70 9.63
CA PRO A 31 -7.80 0.24 9.92
C PRO A 31 -8.35 -0.74 8.87
N GLU A 32 -7.76 -0.74 7.68
CA GLU A 32 -8.05 -1.63 6.55
C GLU A 32 -6.80 -1.75 5.66
N LYS A 33 -6.73 -2.77 4.80
CA LYS A 33 -5.68 -2.93 3.79
C LYS A 33 -6.29 -2.97 2.39
N VAL A 34 -5.45 -2.70 1.39
CA VAL A 34 -5.79 -2.84 -0.03
C VAL A 34 -4.98 -3.99 -0.63
N HIS A 35 -5.65 -4.92 -1.29
CA HIS A 35 -5.04 -6.02 -2.04
C HIS A 35 -5.22 -5.73 -3.53
N LEU A 36 -4.14 -5.42 -4.23
CA LEU A 36 -4.13 -5.04 -5.65
C LEU A 36 -3.24 -5.98 -6.47
N MET A 37 -3.38 -5.94 -7.79
CA MET A 37 -2.68 -6.85 -8.73
C MET A 37 -3.00 -8.34 -8.52
N LEU A 38 -4.16 -8.67 -7.93
CA LEU A 38 -4.53 -10.06 -7.70
C LEU A 38 -4.75 -10.86 -8.98
N LYS A 39 -4.98 -10.21 -10.12
CA LYS A 39 -5.03 -10.88 -11.43
C LYS A 39 -3.73 -11.58 -11.80
N TYR A 40 -2.60 -11.09 -11.30
CA TYR A 40 -1.26 -11.60 -11.62
C TYR A 40 -0.63 -12.39 -10.48
N LYS A 41 -1.32 -12.57 -9.34
CA LYS A 41 -0.83 -13.43 -8.27
C LYS A 41 -0.68 -14.86 -8.79
N ALA A 42 0.30 -15.60 -8.28
CA ALA A 42 0.38 -17.03 -8.58
C ALA A 42 -0.88 -17.77 -8.10
N ASN A 43 -1.30 -18.80 -8.83
CA ASN A 43 -2.57 -19.49 -8.56
C ASN A 43 -2.64 -20.10 -7.15
N TRP A 44 -1.50 -20.51 -6.59
CA TRP A 44 -1.38 -21.09 -5.24
C TRP A 44 -1.32 -20.06 -4.11
N VAL A 45 -1.29 -18.76 -4.40
CA VAL A 45 -1.27 -17.72 -3.36
C VAL A 45 -2.69 -17.40 -2.93
N GLU A 46 -3.01 -17.63 -1.66
CA GLU A 46 -4.27 -17.23 -1.05
C GLU A 46 -4.10 -15.89 -0.32
N PRO A 47 -4.79 -14.81 -0.74
CA PRO A 47 -4.69 -13.52 -0.07
C PRO A 47 -5.40 -13.54 1.27
N VAL A 48 -4.76 -12.98 2.31
CA VAL A 48 -5.36 -12.84 3.64
C VAL A 48 -6.16 -11.54 3.69
N VAL A 49 -7.42 -11.62 3.27
CA VAL A 49 -8.33 -10.47 3.16
C VAL A 49 -9.12 -10.29 4.46
N GLY A 50 -8.95 -9.13 5.12
CA GLY A 50 -9.73 -8.74 6.30
C GLY A 50 -11.15 -8.28 5.96
N LYS A 51 -12.03 -8.22 6.98
CA LYS A 51 -13.45 -7.84 6.80
C LYS A 51 -13.69 -6.46 6.16
N LYS A 52 -12.73 -5.54 6.31
CA LYS A 52 -12.79 -4.17 5.78
C LYS A 52 -11.84 -3.96 4.59
N ASP A 53 -11.04 -4.98 4.27
CA ASP A 53 -10.03 -4.84 3.23
C ASP A 53 -10.70 -4.78 1.86
N LYS A 54 -10.14 -3.97 0.97
CA LYS A 54 -10.59 -3.88 -0.43
C LYS A 54 -9.71 -4.76 -1.32
N VAL A 55 -10.31 -5.33 -2.36
CA VAL A 55 -9.66 -6.27 -3.27
C VAL A 55 -9.84 -5.81 -4.71
N PHE A 56 -8.75 -5.82 -5.47
CA PHE A 56 -8.72 -5.38 -6.87
C PHE A 56 -7.89 -6.33 -7.73
N GLU A 57 -8.38 -6.60 -8.94
CA GLU A 57 -7.63 -7.37 -9.95
C GLU A 57 -6.35 -6.64 -10.37
N VAL A 58 -6.41 -5.32 -10.49
CA VAL A 58 -5.32 -4.41 -10.89
C VAL A 58 -5.26 -3.23 -9.91
N TYR A 59 -4.78 -2.05 -10.34
CA TYR A 59 -4.79 -0.86 -9.49
C TYR A 59 -6.21 -0.35 -9.20
N PRO A 60 -6.49 0.12 -7.98
CA PRO A 60 -7.71 0.87 -7.67
C PRO A 60 -7.68 2.27 -8.30
N GLU A 61 -8.85 2.89 -8.44
CA GLU A 61 -8.96 4.32 -8.77
C GLU A 61 -8.56 5.21 -7.59
N GLU A 62 -8.75 4.72 -6.35
CA GLU A 62 -8.39 5.42 -5.11
C GLU A 62 -6.87 5.53 -4.98
N SER A 63 -6.37 6.76 -4.78
CA SER A 63 -4.94 7.00 -4.52
C SER A 63 -4.56 6.65 -3.07
N ILE A 64 -3.27 6.47 -2.81
CA ILE A 64 -2.75 6.27 -1.44
C ILE A 64 -3.10 7.48 -0.55
N ALA A 65 -3.02 8.71 -1.08
CA ALA A 65 -3.37 9.92 -0.35
C ALA A 65 -4.87 9.95 0.03
N ASP A 66 -5.75 9.60 -0.91
CA ASP A 66 -7.19 9.57 -0.68
C ASP A 66 -7.59 8.45 0.28
N TRP A 67 -6.89 7.31 0.23
CA TRP A 67 -7.03 6.26 1.22
C TRP A 67 -6.74 6.77 2.63
N HIS A 68 -5.65 7.51 2.84
CA HIS A 68 -5.32 8.09 4.15
C HIS A 68 -6.38 9.10 4.61
N LYS A 69 -6.86 9.97 3.70
CA LYS A 69 -7.92 10.95 4.02
C LYS A 69 -9.22 10.26 4.42
N ARG A 70 -9.70 9.28 3.64
CA ARG A 70 -10.95 8.56 3.92
C ARG A 70 -10.89 7.76 5.22
N THR A 71 -9.75 7.16 5.52
CA THR A 71 -9.57 6.31 6.70
C THR A 71 -9.22 7.08 7.98
N GLY A 72 -9.08 8.41 7.90
CA GLY A 72 -8.68 9.25 9.03
C GLY A 72 -7.21 9.08 9.42
N MET A 73 -6.39 8.56 8.51
CA MET A 73 -4.95 8.32 8.69
C MET A 73 -4.08 9.44 8.07
N TRP A 74 -4.70 10.50 7.55
CA TRP A 74 -3.99 11.66 7.01
C TRP A 74 -3.26 12.41 8.12
N VAL A 75 -2.04 12.85 7.83
CA VAL A 75 -1.20 13.67 8.72
C VAL A 75 -0.79 14.91 7.94
N ASP A 76 -0.95 16.09 8.55
CA ASP A 76 -0.57 17.39 7.99
C ASP A 76 0.91 17.70 8.15
#